data_AF-G3J8D2-F1
#
_entry.id   AF-G3J8D2-F1
#
_cell.length_a   1.000
_cell.length_b   1.000
_cell.length_c   1.000
_cell.angle_alpha   90.00
_cell.angle_beta   90.00
_cell.angle_gamma   90.00
#
_symmetry.space_group_name_H-M   'P 1'
#
loop_
_entity.id
_entity.type
_entity.pdbx_description
1 polymer ?
#
loop_
_entity_poly.entity_id
_entity_poly.type
_entity_poly.pdbx_seq_one_letter_code
_entity_poly.pdbx_strand_id
1 'polypeptide(L)'
;MSQPGPEASAEERRQARKPIPKPVPAYLPTAGSPLTVDKTTYETIQAADRELLEEFTIPIRSGKAWEVPRGCVVRITTPEGPQVGDLNIWNRHNPRERFWASRTRQLHASHVSTHDRLWSCLPYMRPLATIVHDSLAWYGEDEHGGRAHDLLGTRCDPYVNAVLAGTRYDFHCHSNLVRAVAPWGLVESDVHDVLNIFQVTGLDAQGRYFMNPSPAQKGDALEFLAEQDLLMALSMSHFSPSHPSSLLATVGF
;
A
#
# COMPACT_ATOMS: atom_id res chain seq x y z
N MET A 1 22.16 38.43 12.67
CA MET A 1 22.87 37.51 13.60
C MET A 1 23.74 36.60 12.76
N SER A 2 25.05 36.57 13.04
CA SER A 2 26.01 35.71 12.36
C SER A 2 25.69 34.23 12.62
N GLN A 3 25.93 33.37 11.63
CA GLN A 3 25.80 31.92 11.80
C GLN A 3 26.71 31.45 12.94
N PRO A 4 26.26 30.53 13.83
CA PRO A 4 27.11 29.96 14.86
C PRO A 4 28.35 29.31 14.24
N GLY A 5 29.50 29.48 14.89
CA GLY A 5 30.73 28.83 14.47
C GLY A 5 30.67 27.30 14.57
N PRO A 6 31.66 26.57 14.02
CA PRO A 6 31.69 25.10 14.00
C PRO A 6 31.70 24.44 15.39
N GLU A 7 32.09 25.16 16.44
CA GLU A 7 32.11 24.70 17.84
C GLU A 7 30.79 24.94 18.59
N ALA A 8 29.80 25.57 17.97
CA ALA A 8 28.52 25.86 18.62
C ALA A 8 27.75 24.57 18.95
N SER A 9 27.19 24.54 20.16
CA SER A 9 26.35 23.46 20.66
C SER A 9 25.10 23.26 19.79
N ALA A 10 24.48 22.07 19.88
CA ALA A 10 23.24 21.77 19.15
C ALA A 10 22.11 22.75 19.51
N GLU A 11 22.06 23.23 20.75
CA GLU A 11 21.07 24.19 21.21
C GLU A 11 21.31 25.59 20.62
N GLU A 12 22.55 26.08 20.65
CA GLU A 12 22.92 27.35 20.00
C GLU A 12 22.62 27.32 18.49
N ARG A 13 22.91 26.19 17.84
CA ARG A 13 22.58 25.99 16.42
C ARG A 13 21.08 25.96 16.18
N ARG A 14 20.28 25.42 17.10
CA ARG A 14 18.81 25.40 17.01
C ARG A 14 18.21 26.78 17.21
N GLN A 15 18.71 27.54 18.19
CA GLN A 15 18.26 28.91 18.48
C GLN A 15 18.63 29.89 17.36
N ALA A 16 19.81 29.72 16.76
CA ALA A 16 20.25 30.54 15.62
C ALA A 16 19.60 30.15 14.29
N ARG A 17 18.80 29.08 14.24
CA ARG A 17 18.12 28.64 13.02
C ARG A 17 17.13 29.70 12.58
N LYS A 18 17.38 30.28 11.41
CA LYS A 18 16.45 31.21 10.77
C LYS A 18 15.08 30.54 10.57
N PRO A 19 13.97 31.30 10.59
CA PRO A 19 12.66 30.77 10.26
C PRO A 19 12.70 30.01 8.94
N ILE A 20 12.21 28.77 8.94
CA ILE A 20 12.12 27.94 7.75
C ILE A 20 10.82 28.33 7.02
N PRO A 21 10.88 28.70 5.73
CA PRO A 21 9.67 28.95 4.93
C PRO A 21 8.77 27.71 4.89
N LYS A 22 7.47 27.89 4.64
CA LYS A 22 6.55 26.78 4.45
C LYS A 22 7.08 25.88 3.31
N PRO A 23 7.34 24.58 3.56
CA PRO A 23 7.86 23.69 2.54
C PRO A 23 6.80 23.43 1.46
N VAL A 24 7.27 23.19 0.24
CA VAL A 24 6.46 22.77 -0.91
C VAL A 24 6.78 21.29 -1.19
N PRO A 25 5.78 20.44 -1.49
CA PRO A 25 6.04 19.06 -1.89
C PRO A 25 7.02 18.96 -3.05
N ALA A 26 7.93 17.98 -2.98
CA ALA A 26 9.00 17.83 -3.97
C ALA A 26 8.50 17.41 -5.35
N TYR A 27 7.38 16.68 -5.39
CA TYR A 27 6.75 16.20 -6.61
C TYR A 27 5.31 16.72 -6.64
N LEU A 28 5.07 17.71 -7.49
CA LEU A 28 3.72 18.20 -7.78
C LEU A 28 3.42 17.89 -9.25
N PRO A 29 2.20 17.45 -9.58
CA PRO A 29 1.83 17.20 -10.96
C PRO A 29 1.84 18.51 -11.75
N THR A 30 2.58 18.52 -12.87
CA THR A 30 2.50 19.57 -13.90
C THR A 30 1.53 19.14 -15.00
N ALA A 31 1.17 20.06 -15.91
CA ALA A 31 0.37 19.71 -17.08
C ALA A 31 1.04 18.56 -17.87
N GLY A 32 0.27 17.50 -18.15
CA GLY A 32 0.76 16.29 -18.84
C GLY A 32 1.63 15.37 -17.99
N SER A 33 1.74 15.61 -16.68
CA SER A 33 2.52 14.75 -15.77
C SER A 33 1.91 13.34 -15.68
N PRO A 34 2.74 12.29 -15.67
CA PRO A 34 2.26 10.92 -15.48
C PRO A 34 1.79 10.66 -14.04
N LEU A 35 1.96 11.63 -13.12
CA LEU A 35 1.40 11.60 -11.76
C LEU A 35 -0.11 11.82 -11.75
N THR A 36 -0.66 12.40 -12.81
CA THR A 36 -2.10 12.54 -12.99
C THR A 36 -2.58 11.55 -14.04
N VAL A 37 -3.82 11.10 -13.87
CA VAL A 37 -4.54 10.30 -14.85
C VAL A 37 -5.56 11.17 -15.57
N ASP A 38 -5.97 10.75 -16.76
CA ASP A 38 -7.18 11.27 -17.38
C ASP A 38 -8.40 10.70 -16.65
N LYS A 39 -8.98 11.48 -15.73
CA LYS A 39 -10.05 11.02 -14.85
C LYS A 39 -11.23 10.43 -15.61
N THR A 40 -11.64 11.06 -16.71
CA THR A 40 -12.78 10.59 -17.52
C THR A 40 -12.51 9.19 -18.09
N THR A 41 -11.29 8.91 -18.55
CA THR A 41 -10.92 7.57 -19.01
C THR A 41 -11.01 6.55 -17.88
N TYR A 42 -10.46 6.85 -16.70
CA TYR A 42 -10.45 5.88 -15.58
C TYR A 42 -11.83 5.70 -14.95
N GLU A 43 -12.66 6.74 -14.90
CA GLU A 43 -14.09 6.65 -14.52
C GLU A 43 -14.88 5.80 -15.52
N THR A 44 -14.59 5.92 -16.83
CA THR A 44 -15.22 5.07 -17.86
C THR A 44 -14.82 3.60 -17.67
N ILE A 45 -13.54 3.31 -17.41
CA ILE A 45 -13.06 1.96 -17.11
C ILE A 45 -13.69 1.43 -15.82
N GLN A 46 -13.85 2.29 -14.81
CA GLN A 46 -14.48 1.92 -13.56
C GLN A 46 -15.95 1.51 -13.76
N ALA A 47 -16.69 2.25 -14.59
CA ALA A 47 -18.11 2.02 -14.84
C ALA A 47 -18.43 1.00 -15.95
N ALA A 48 -17.43 0.54 -16.70
CA ALA A 48 -17.63 -0.40 -17.79
C ALA A 48 -18.17 -1.75 -17.28
N ASP A 49 -19.02 -2.39 -18.10
CA ASP A 49 -19.40 -3.79 -17.89
C ASP A 49 -18.15 -4.67 -17.97
N ARG A 50 -18.08 -5.68 -17.09
CA ARG A 50 -16.90 -6.58 -16.99
C ARG A 50 -17.33 -8.03 -17.02
N GLU A 51 -16.51 -8.87 -17.63
CA GLU A 51 -16.62 -10.32 -17.51
C GLU A 51 -15.74 -10.83 -16.36
N LEU A 52 -16.31 -11.62 -15.46
CA LEU A 52 -15.56 -12.23 -14.35
C LEU A 52 -14.65 -13.35 -14.87
N LEU A 53 -13.35 -13.22 -14.62
CA LEU A 53 -12.33 -14.20 -15.01
C LEU A 53 -11.98 -15.15 -13.86
N GLU A 54 -11.79 -14.60 -12.66
CA GLU A 54 -11.43 -15.38 -11.47
C GLU A 54 -12.07 -14.76 -10.22
N GLU A 55 -12.51 -15.60 -9.29
CA GLU A 55 -12.99 -15.22 -7.96
C GLU A 55 -12.45 -16.18 -6.92
N PHE A 56 -11.93 -15.66 -5.81
CA PHE A 56 -11.53 -16.48 -4.67
C PHE A 56 -11.50 -15.70 -3.35
N THR A 57 -11.75 -16.44 -2.27
CA THR A 57 -11.56 -15.95 -0.91
C THR A 57 -10.14 -16.27 -0.44
N ILE A 58 -9.48 -15.30 0.17
CA ILE A 58 -8.23 -15.50 0.89
C ILE A 58 -8.58 -15.86 2.33
N PRO A 59 -8.18 -17.03 2.85
CA PRO A 59 -8.42 -17.38 4.25
C PRO A 59 -7.65 -16.48 5.23
N ILE A 60 -8.15 -16.36 6.45
CA ILE A 60 -7.49 -15.64 7.53
C ILE A 60 -6.14 -16.28 7.86
N ARG A 61 -5.13 -15.46 8.19
CA ARG A 61 -3.74 -15.90 8.46
C ARG A 61 -3.11 -16.65 7.29
N SER A 62 -3.52 -16.34 6.07
CA SER A 62 -2.94 -16.91 4.85
C SER A 62 -2.58 -15.81 3.86
N GLY A 63 -1.95 -16.21 2.77
CA GLY A 63 -1.77 -15.37 1.60
C GLY A 63 -2.02 -16.18 0.34
N LYS A 64 -2.43 -15.50 -0.72
CA LYS A 64 -2.58 -16.08 -2.06
C LYS A 64 -1.95 -15.14 -3.07
N ALA A 65 -1.31 -15.73 -4.08
CA ALA A 65 -0.81 -15.01 -5.25
C ALA A 65 -1.56 -15.48 -6.50
N TRP A 66 -1.80 -14.55 -7.42
CA TRP A 66 -2.60 -14.76 -8.63
C TRP A 66 -2.15 -13.82 -9.77
N GLU A 67 -2.42 -14.23 -11.00
CA GLU A 67 -2.17 -13.43 -12.20
C GLU A 67 -3.30 -12.41 -12.42
N VAL A 68 -2.93 -11.22 -12.88
CA VAL A 68 -3.88 -10.21 -13.35
C VAL A 68 -3.41 -9.76 -14.74
N PRO A 69 -4.09 -10.16 -15.83
CA PRO A 69 -3.73 -9.70 -17.16
C PRO A 69 -3.84 -8.18 -17.30
N ARG A 70 -3.01 -7.59 -18.15
CA ARG A 70 -3.08 -6.17 -18.47
C ARG A 70 -4.47 -5.77 -18.94
N GLY A 71 -4.96 -4.63 -18.45
CA GLY A 71 -6.27 -4.09 -18.77
C GLY A 71 -7.40 -4.66 -17.92
N CYS A 72 -7.18 -5.74 -17.17
CA CYS A 72 -8.16 -6.24 -16.21
C CYS A 72 -8.24 -5.33 -14.99
N VAL A 73 -9.41 -5.30 -14.37
CA VAL A 73 -9.63 -4.72 -13.05
C VAL A 73 -9.68 -5.83 -12.01
N VAL A 74 -8.86 -5.68 -10.98
CA VAL A 74 -8.95 -6.50 -9.76
C VAL A 74 -9.71 -5.72 -8.69
N ARG A 75 -10.70 -6.36 -8.08
CA ARG A 75 -11.47 -5.81 -6.96
C ARG A 75 -11.21 -6.65 -5.72
N ILE A 76 -10.74 -6.01 -4.66
CA ILE A 76 -10.54 -6.64 -3.35
C ILE A 76 -11.62 -6.10 -2.41
N THR A 77 -12.33 -6.99 -1.72
CA THR A 77 -13.46 -6.62 -0.87
C THR A 77 -13.40 -7.26 0.52
N THR A 78 -14.13 -6.68 1.46
CA THR A 78 -14.35 -7.14 2.84
C THR A 78 -15.72 -7.84 3.00
N PRO A 79 -15.89 -9.11 2.59
CA PRO A 79 -17.19 -9.80 2.57
C PRO A 79 -17.86 -9.97 3.93
N GLU A 80 -17.09 -10.00 5.01
CA GLU A 80 -17.57 -10.32 6.37
C GLU A 80 -17.47 -9.14 7.34
N GLY A 81 -16.78 -8.06 6.94
CA GLY A 81 -16.53 -6.89 7.79
C GLY A 81 -15.06 -6.47 7.77
N PRO A 82 -14.63 -5.62 8.72
CA PRO A 82 -13.31 -5.01 8.69
C PRO A 82 -12.18 -6.04 8.68
N GLN A 83 -11.33 -5.94 7.66
CA GLN A 83 -10.11 -6.73 7.52
C GLN A 83 -9.09 -5.91 6.71
N VAL A 84 -7.83 -5.94 7.14
CA VAL A 84 -6.71 -5.30 6.45
C VAL A 84 -5.93 -6.32 5.63
N GLY A 85 -5.26 -5.87 4.58
CA GLY A 85 -4.46 -6.73 3.72
C GLY A 85 -3.12 -6.11 3.33
N ASP A 86 -2.11 -6.96 3.22
CA ASP A 86 -0.75 -6.62 2.84
C ASP A 86 -0.53 -7.02 1.38
N LEU A 87 -0.54 -6.05 0.46
CA LEU A 87 -0.46 -6.30 -0.99
C LEU A 87 0.97 -6.13 -1.52
N ASN A 88 1.45 -7.11 -2.29
CA ASN A 88 2.62 -7.01 -3.15
C ASN A 88 2.22 -7.17 -4.62
N ILE A 89 2.97 -6.51 -5.51
CA ILE A 89 2.70 -6.50 -6.95
C ILE A 89 4.03 -6.61 -7.70
N TRP A 90 4.10 -7.54 -8.64
CA TRP A 90 5.22 -7.73 -9.56
C TRP A 90 4.74 -7.62 -11.00
N ASN A 91 5.64 -7.22 -11.91
CA ASN A 91 5.43 -7.52 -13.31
C ASN A 91 5.47 -9.05 -13.49
N ARG A 92 4.45 -9.61 -14.13
CA ARG A 92 4.28 -11.07 -14.24
C ARG A 92 5.45 -11.76 -14.96
N HIS A 93 6.03 -11.09 -15.94
CA HIS A 93 7.08 -11.63 -16.80
C HIS A 93 8.49 -11.28 -16.30
N ASN A 94 8.60 -10.44 -15.26
CA ASN A 94 9.87 -10.02 -14.69
C ASN A 94 9.72 -9.62 -13.21
N PRO A 95 9.91 -10.54 -12.24
CA PRO A 95 9.74 -10.24 -10.83
C PRO A 95 10.79 -9.28 -10.25
N ARG A 96 11.84 -8.96 -11.01
CA ARG A 96 12.75 -7.87 -10.63
C ARG A 96 12.06 -6.51 -10.70
N GLU A 97 11.07 -6.34 -11.57
CA GLU A 97 10.16 -5.20 -11.60
C GLU A 97 9.00 -5.45 -10.63
N ARG A 98 8.99 -4.69 -9.53
CA ARG A 98 8.00 -4.86 -8.46
C ARG A 98 7.64 -3.52 -7.83
N PHE A 99 6.55 -3.51 -7.08
CA PHE A 99 6.03 -2.31 -6.44
C PHE A 99 7.07 -1.64 -5.52
N TRP A 100 7.07 -0.31 -5.54
CA TRP A 100 7.98 0.51 -4.77
C TRP A 100 7.20 1.49 -3.89
N ALA A 101 6.84 1.05 -2.69
CA ALA A 101 6.03 1.81 -1.72
C ALA A 101 6.62 3.20 -1.43
N SER A 102 7.92 3.27 -1.11
CA SER A 102 8.56 4.55 -0.75
C SER A 102 8.61 5.57 -1.89
N ARG A 103 8.75 5.13 -3.14
CA ARG A 103 8.70 6.04 -4.29
C ARG A 103 7.26 6.46 -4.59
N THR A 104 6.33 5.52 -4.55
CA THR A 104 4.89 5.84 -4.67
C THR A 104 4.48 6.88 -3.64
N ARG A 105 4.97 6.76 -2.40
CA ARG A 105 4.76 7.72 -1.32
C ARG A 105 5.32 9.10 -1.61
N GLN A 106 6.50 9.18 -2.23
CA GLN A 106 7.10 10.45 -2.61
C GLN A 106 6.35 11.15 -3.75
N LEU A 107 5.79 10.36 -4.68
CA LEU A 107 5.10 10.87 -5.85
C LEU A 107 3.65 11.28 -5.56
N HIS A 108 2.99 10.62 -4.60
CA HIS A 108 1.60 10.87 -4.23
C HIS A 108 1.49 11.39 -2.79
N ALA A 109 1.38 10.51 -1.81
CA ALA A 109 1.28 10.83 -0.38
C ALA A 109 1.61 9.61 0.50
N SER A 110 1.54 9.77 1.83
CA SER A 110 1.67 8.66 2.79
C SER A 110 0.68 7.52 2.55
N HIS A 111 -0.46 7.83 1.95
CA HIS A 111 -1.56 6.92 1.66
C HIS A 111 -2.05 7.17 0.25
N VAL A 112 -2.67 6.19 -0.38
CA VAL A 112 -3.13 6.25 -1.78
C VAL A 112 -4.63 5.99 -1.89
N SER A 113 -5.28 6.61 -2.87
CA SER A 113 -6.70 6.41 -3.14
C SER A 113 -6.96 6.46 -4.65
N THR A 114 -8.23 6.58 -5.04
CA THR A 114 -8.68 6.63 -6.43
C THR A 114 -7.84 7.62 -7.25
N HIS A 115 -7.40 7.16 -8.43
CA HIS A 115 -6.50 7.81 -9.39
C HIS A 115 -5.00 7.78 -9.07
N ASP A 116 -4.59 7.32 -7.89
CA ASP A 116 -3.18 7.13 -7.61
C ASP A 116 -2.63 5.90 -8.32
N ARG A 117 -1.43 6.06 -8.88
CA ARG A 117 -0.67 4.99 -9.55
C ARG A 117 0.27 4.30 -8.57
N LEU A 118 0.37 2.97 -8.64
CA LEU A 118 1.35 2.16 -7.93
C LEU A 118 2.58 1.95 -8.82
N TRP A 119 3.72 2.50 -8.40
CA TRP A 119 4.92 2.59 -9.25
C TRP A 119 5.88 1.41 -9.04
N SER A 120 6.50 0.93 -10.11
CA SER A 120 7.57 -0.07 -10.03
C SER A 120 8.92 0.52 -9.61
N CYS A 121 9.80 -0.33 -9.11
CA CYS A 121 11.15 0.01 -8.65
C CYS A 121 12.11 0.41 -9.79
N LEU A 122 13.31 0.86 -9.43
CA LEU A 122 14.39 1.09 -10.40
C LEU A 122 14.94 -0.24 -10.94
N PRO A 123 15.36 -0.30 -12.22
CA PRO A 123 15.44 0.80 -13.19
C PRO A 123 14.15 1.03 -14.00
N TYR A 124 13.02 0.42 -13.63
CA TYR A 124 11.81 0.39 -14.45
C TYR A 124 10.96 1.66 -14.34
N MET A 125 10.63 2.08 -13.12
CA MET A 125 9.91 3.32 -12.80
C MET A 125 8.71 3.63 -13.70
N ARG A 126 7.75 2.71 -13.73
CA ARG A 126 6.50 2.87 -14.48
C ARG A 126 5.29 2.35 -13.68
N PRO A 127 4.06 2.75 -14.03
CA PRO A 127 2.87 2.27 -13.34
C PRO A 127 2.72 0.75 -13.50
N LEU A 128 2.51 0.04 -12.39
CA LEU A 128 2.10 -1.37 -12.37
C LEU A 128 0.57 -1.45 -12.38
N ALA A 129 -0.07 -0.66 -11.53
CA ALA A 129 -1.52 -0.59 -11.39
C ALA A 129 -1.95 0.83 -11.06
N THR A 130 -3.23 1.12 -11.28
CA THR A 130 -3.85 2.40 -10.91
C THR A 130 -5.14 2.13 -10.16
N ILE A 131 -5.37 2.82 -9.05
CA ILE A 131 -6.60 2.67 -8.27
C ILE A 131 -7.74 3.33 -9.05
N VAL A 132 -8.78 2.57 -9.40
CA VAL A 132 -9.97 3.06 -10.12
C VAL A 132 -11.16 3.30 -9.20
N HIS A 133 -11.19 2.65 -8.05
CA HIS A 133 -12.23 2.85 -7.05
C HIS A 133 -11.71 2.57 -5.65
N ASP A 134 -12.07 3.44 -4.72
CA ASP A 134 -11.84 3.28 -3.28
C ASP A 134 -13.13 3.66 -2.54
N SER A 135 -13.80 2.67 -1.94
CA SER A 135 -15.03 2.91 -1.19
C SER A 135 -14.79 3.58 0.16
N LEU A 136 -13.54 3.65 0.64
CA LEU A 136 -13.12 4.34 1.86
C LEU A 136 -12.57 5.74 1.61
N ALA A 137 -12.62 6.25 0.37
CA ALA A 137 -12.12 7.58 0.03
C ALA A 137 -12.77 8.71 0.88
N TRP A 138 -13.98 8.47 1.40
CA TRP A 138 -14.68 9.39 2.32
C TRP A 138 -13.96 9.58 3.66
N TYR A 139 -13.09 8.63 4.07
CA TYR A 139 -12.39 8.67 5.36
C TYR A 139 -11.49 9.90 5.48
N GLY A 140 -10.83 10.29 4.38
CA GLY A 140 -9.96 11.46 4.35
C GLY A 140 -8.81 11.36 5.36
N GLU A 141 -8.69 12.40 6.19
CA GLU A 141 -7.73 12.49 7.29
C GLU A 141 -8.47 12.68 8.62
N ASP A 142 -8.17 11.83 9.62
CA ASP A 142 -8.71 11.95 10.97
C ASP A 142 -8.01 13.06 11.79
N GLU A 143 -8.53 13.37 12.98
CA GLU A 143 -8.00 14.41 13.88
C GLU A 143 -6.57 14.15 14.39
N HIS A 144 -6.05 12.94 14.17
CA HIS A 144 -4.71 12.50 14.55
C HIS A 144 -3.78 12.35 13.33
N GLY A 145 -4.24 12.72 12.14
CA GLY A 145 -3.48 12.61 10.89
C GLY A 145 -3.52 11.21 10.26
N GLY A 146 -4.42 10.35 10.71
CA GLY A 146 -4.62 9.00 10.20
C GLY A 146 -5.37 8.99 8.88
N ARG A 147 -4.99 8.11 7.95
CA ARG A 147 -5.64 7.91 6.65
C ARG A 147 -5.66 6.42 6.28
N ALA A 148 -6.49 6.01 5.33
CA ALA A 148 -6.59 4.61 4.87
C ALA A 148 -5.64 4.30 3.70
N HIS A 149 -5.23 3.04 3.52
CA HIS A 149 -4.39 2.54 2.41
C HIS A 149 -2.93 3.03 2.45
N ASP A 150 -2.20 2.51 3.44
CA ASP A 150 -0.91 3.07 3.86
C ASP A 150 0.31 2.59 3.04
N LEU A 151 1.29 3.50 2.89
CA LEU A 151 2.64 3.30 2.32
C LEU A 151 3.77 3.63 3.33
N LEU A 152 3.47 3.90 4.59
CA LEU A 152 4.41 4.19 5.67
C LEU A 152 4.99 2.91 6.26
N GLY A 153 4.14 1.91 6.47
CA GLY A 153 4.48 0.61 7.01
C GLY A 153 5.21 -0.29 6.01
N THR A 154 5.65 -1.44 6.51
CA THR A 154 6.33 -2.47 5.72
C THR A 154 5.45 -3.70 5.56
N ARG A 155 5.32 -4.49 6.63
CA ARG A 155 4.45 -5.66 6.84
C ARG A 155 4.75 -6.22 8.21
N CYS A 156 3.81 -6.90 8.85
CA CYS A 156 4.18 -7.65 10.06
C CYS A 156 5.10 -8.84 9.68
N ASP A 157 6.16 -9.03 10.45
CA ASP A 157 7.19 -10.01 10.14
C ASP A 157 7.71 -10.73 11.41
N PRO A 158 8.20 -11.99 11.27
CA PRO A 158 8.66 -12.79 12.40
C PRO A 158 9.94 -12.24 13.04
N TYR A 159 10.73 -11.45 12.31
CA TYR A 159 12.03 -10.99 12.75
C TYR A 159 11.90 -9.85 13.76
N VAL A 160 11.04 -8.88 13.48
CA VAL A 160 10.70 -7.80 14.43
C VAL A 160 10.05 -8.39 15.68
N ASN A 161 9.14 -9.36 15.54
CA ASN A 161 8.56 -10.04 16.69
C ASN A 161 9.63 -10.76 17.54
N ALA A 162 10.55 -11.49 16.89
CA ALA A 162 11.64 -12.15 17.60
C ALA A 162 12.56 -11.16 18.34
N VAL A 163 12.84 -10.00 17.76
CA VAL A 163 13.67 -8.95 18.38
C VAL A 163 12.94 -8.27 19.55
N LEU A 164 11.63 -7.98 19.41
CA LEU A 164 10.88 -7.19 20.38
C LEU A 164 10.23 -8.01 21.50
N ALA A 165 9.73 -9.22 21.21
CA ALA A 165 8.99 -10.05 22.15
C ALA A 165 9.69 -11.38 22.48
N GLY A 166 10.79 -11.71 21.81
CA GLY A 166 11.55 -12.95 22.07
C GLY A 166 10.83 -14.24 21.65
N THR A 167 9.68 -14.13 20.98
CA THR A 167 8.88 -15.27 20.53
C THR A 167 9.01 -15.50 19.04
N ARG A 168 9.07 -16.78 18.62
CA ARG A 168 9.02 -17.18 17.21
C ARG A 168 7.59 -17.58 16.85
N TYR A 169 6.98 -16.88 15.90
CA TYR A 169 5.65 -17.17 15.38
C TYR A 169 5.69 -17.04 13.85
N ASP A 170 5.13 -18.00 13.11
CA ASP A 170 5.34 -18.15 11.65
C ASP A 170 4.13 -17.76 10.78
N PHE A 171 3.06 -17.26 11.39
CA PHE A 171 1.86 -16.76 10.68
C PHE A 171 1.79 -15.24 10.66
N HIS A 172 2.90 -14.62 10.22
CA HIS A 172 2.97 -13.20 9.91
C HIS A 172 2.76 -12.95 8.42
N CYS A 173 2.43 -11.70 8.06
CA CYS A 173 2.16 -11.32 6.68
C CYS A 173 3.35 -11.58 5.78
N HIS A 174 4.56 -11.32 6.26
CA HIS A 174 5.78 -11.68 5.56
C HIS A 174 5.78 -13.17 5.16
N SER A 175 5.67 -14.08 6.14
CA SER A 175 5.71 -15.52 5.89
C SER A 175 4.55 -16.02 5.01
N ASN A 176 3.37 -15.39 5.13
CA ASN A 176 2.23 -15.67 4.26
C ASN A 176 2.52 -15.30 2.80
N LEU A 177 3.10 -14.12 2.56
CA LEU A 177 3.49 -13.70 1.21
C LEU A 177 4.55 -14.63 0.63
N VAL A 178 5.59 -14.99 1.39
CA VAL A 178 6.63 -15.93 0.94
C VAL A 178 6.02 -17.25 0.50
N ARG A 179 5.12 -17.82 1.31
CA ARG A 179 4.41 -19.07 0.96
C ARG A 179 3.52 -18.90 -0.26
N ALA A 180 2.84 -17.76 -0.38
CA ALA A 180 1.93 -17.48 -1.49
C ALA A 180 2.65 -17.40 -2.84
N VAL A 181 3.87 -16.84 -2.86
CA VAL A 181 4.64 -16.63 -4.09
C VAL A 181 5.59 -17.79 -4.44
N ALA A 182 5.87 -18.70 -3.51
CA ALA A 182 6.75 -19.84 -3.76
C ALA A 182 6.33 -20.72 -4.96
N PRO A 183 5.02 -21.03 -5.17
CA PRO A 183 4.57 -21.75 -6.38
C PRO A 183 4.84 -21.01 -7.69
N TRP A 184 5.06 -19.70 -7.64
CA TRP A 184 5.37 -18.84 -8.79
C TRP A 184 6.87 -18.72 -9.05
N GLY A 185 7.70 -19.49 -8.33
CA GLY A 185 9.15 -19.49 -8.46
C GLY A 185 9.85 -18.30 -7.80
N LEU A 186 9.12 -17.53 -6.97
CA LEU A 186 9.69 -16.44 -6.18
C LEU A 186 10.16 -16.92 -4.81
N VAL A 187 11.12 -16.20 -4.26
CA VAL A 187 11.72 -16.48 -2.95
C VAL A 187 11.48 -15.32 -1.98
N GLU A 188 11.88 -15.50 -0.74
CA GLU A 188 11.69 -14.51 0.32
C GLU A 188 12.22 -13.11 -0.03
N SER A 189 13.35 -13.03 -0.73
CA SER A 189 13.94 -11.74 -1.14
C SER A 189 13.15 -10.98 -2.21
N ASP A 190 12.17 -11.63 -2.85
CA ASP A 190 11.29 -10.99 -3.83
C ASP A 190 10.09 -10.27 -3.15
N VAL A 191 9.75 -10.68 -1.92
CA VAL A 191 8.75 -10.01 -1.08
C VAL A 191 9.28 -8.64 -0.65
N HIS A 192 8.44 -7.62 -0.79
CA HIS A 192 8.81 -6.22 -0.62
C HIS A 192 7.83 -5.49 0.29
N ASP A 193 8.12 -4.23 0.60
CA ASP A 193 7.21 -3.38 1.37
C ASP A 193 5.86 -3.27 0.65
N VAL A 194 4.79 -3.38 1.44
CA VAL A 194 3.44 -3.63 0.93
C VAL A 194 2.68 -2.33 0.71
N LEU A 195 1.55 -2.42 0.01
CA LEU A 195 0.44 -1.50 0.20
C LEU A 195 -0.48 -2.10 1.28
N ASN A 196 -0.66 -1.39 2.40
CA ASN A 196 -1.53 -1.84 3.49
C ASN A 196 -2.99 -1.42 3.19
N ILE A 197 -3.72 -2.24 2.45
CA ILE A 197 -5.09 -1.93 2.05
C ILE A 197 -6.06 -2.01 3.24
N PHE A 198 -7.02 -1.09 3.29
CA PHE A 198 -8.02 -0.90 4.36
C PHE A 198 -7.45 -0.53 5.74
N GLN A 199 -6.13 -0.53 5.92
CA GLN A 199 -5.51 -0.16 7.18
C GLN A 199 -5.46 1.35 7.35
N VAL A 200 -5.80 1.83 8.54
CA VAL A 200 -5.62 3.24 8.91
C VAL A 200 -4.35 3.44 9.72
N THR A 201 -3.51 4.36 9.27
CA THR A 201 -2.23 4.64 9.91
C THR A 201 -1.88 6.13 9.83
N GLY A 202 -0.88 6.54 10.61
CA GLY A 202 -0.32 7.88 10.52
C GLY A 202 0.97 8.02 11.31
N LEU A 203 1.44 9.26 11.43
CA LEU A 203 2.56 9.63 12.29
C LEU A 203 2.08 10.60 13.37
N ASP A 204 2.40 10.32 14.63
CA ASP A 204 2.04 11.21 15.73
C ASP A 204 2.86 12.52 15.73
N ALA A 205 2.60 13.40 16.68
CA ALA A 205 3.31 14.69 16.81
C ALA A 205 4.83 14.56 17.06
N GLN A 206 5.32 13.36 17.42
CA GLN A 206 6.74 13.04 17.56
C GLN A 206 7.30 12.34 16.31
N GLY A 207 6.48 12.09 15.28
CA GLY A 207 6.86 11.41 14.06
C GLY A 207 6.87 9.88 14.17
N ARG A 208 6.18 9.30 15.16
CA ARG A 208 6.13 7.84 15.39
C ARG A 208 4.91 7.23 14.70
N TYR A 209 5.08 6.04 14.13
CA TYR A 209 4.03 5.31 13.43
C TYR A 209 2.95 4.79 14.39
N PHE A 210 1.69 5.00 14.04
CA PHE A 210 0.52 4.46 14.75
C PHE A 210 -0.43 3.74 13.79
N MET A 211 -1.31 2.93 14.36
CA MET A 211 -2.35 2.20 13.63
C MET A 211 -3.69 2.37 14.35
N ASN A 212 -4.75 2.61 13.57
CA ASN A 212 -6.13 2.68 14.04
C ASN A 212 -6.96 1.50 13.49
N PRO A 213 -8.09 1.15 14.13
CA PRO A 213 -9.04 0.20 13.56
C PRO A 213 -9.46 0.63 12.15
N SER A 214 -9.58 -0.35 11.25
CA SER A 214 -10.09 -0.11 9.89
C SER A 214 -11.56 0.35 9.94
N PRO A 215 -11.96 1.38 9.17
CA PRO A 215 -13.35 1.82 9.05
C PRO A 215 -14.14 0.93 8.09
N ALA A 216 -13.50 -0.06 7.45
CA ALA A 216 -14.13 -0.93 6.47
C ALA A 216 -15.32 -1.69 7.06
N GLN A 217 -16.39 -1.74 6.30
CA GLN A 217 -17.61 -2.48 6.57
C GLN A 217 -17.73 -3.64 5.61
N LYS A 218 -18.80 -4.43 5.79
CA LYS A 218 -19.12 -5.51 4.87
C LYS A 218 -19.38 -4.95 3.46
N GLY A 219 -18.60 -5.42 2.48
CA GLY A 219 -18.75 -5.07 1.07
C GLY A 219 -17.94 -3.88 0.59
N ASP A 220 -17.20 -3.20 1.48
CA ASP A 220 -16.22 -2.20 1.08
C ASP A 220 -15.18 -2.80 0.13
N ALA A 221 -14.65 -1.97 -0.76
CA ALA A 221 -13.87 -2.41 -1.90
C ALA A 221 -12.78 -1.41 -2.28
N LEU A 222 -11.67 -1.97 -2.76
CA LEU A 222 -10.61 -1.25 -3.45
C LEU A 222 -10.36 -1.94 -4.79
N GLU A 223 -10.39 -1.15 -5.87
CA GLU A 223 -10.25 -1.66 -7.24
C GLU A 223 -9.03 -1.07 -7.94
N PHE A 224 -8.33 -1.92 -8.68
CA PHE A 224 -7.14 -1.55 -9.42
C PHE A 224 -7.24 -1.96 -10.88
N LEU A 225 -6.97 -1.05 -11.79
CA LEU A 225 -6.66 -1.38 -13.18
C LEU A 225 -5.21 -1.86 -13.28
N ALA A 226 -5.00 -3.03 -13.89
CA ALA A 226 -3.68 -3.54 -14.21
C ALA A 226 -3.09 -2.83 -15.44
N GLU A 227 -2.06 -2.01 -15.25
CA GLU A 227 -1.39 -1.25 -16.33
C GLU A 227 -0.45 -2.14 -17.16
N GLN A 228 -0.08 -3.29 -16.59
CA GLN A 228 0.79 -4.33 -17.15
C GLN A 228 0.21 -5.70 -16.82
N ASP A 229 0.79 -6.79 -17.34
CA ASP A 229 0.50 -8.12 -16.79
C ASP A 229 1.16 -8.23 -15.42
N LEU A 230 0.38 -8.53 -14.39
CA LEU A 230 0.82 -8.52 -13.00
C LEU A 230 0.74 -9.91 -12.37
N LEU A 231 1.67 -10.16 -11.47
CA LEU A 231 1.48 -11.11 -10.37
C LEU A 231 1.14 -10.27 -9.14
N MET A 232 0.01 -10.52 -8.52
CA MET A 232 -0.35 -9.92 -7.23
C MET A 232 -0.29 -10.98 -6.15
N ALA A 233 0.10 -10.59 -4.94
CA ALA A 233 -0.03 -11.42 -3.76
C ALA A 233 -0.57 -10.60 -2.60
N LEU A 234 -1.59 -11.13 -1.94
CA LEU A 234 -2.22 -10.49 -0.79
C LEU A 234 -2.12 -11.44 0.39
N SER A 235 -1.63 -10.90 1.50
CA SER A 235 -1.63 -11.58 2.79
C SER A 235 -2.61 -10.92 3.74
N MET A 236 -3.19 -11.72 4.63
CA MET A 236 -3.93 -11.23 5.77
C MET A 236 -3.33 -11.77 7.06
N SER A 237 -3.06 -10.87 8.00
CA SER A 237 -2.81 -11.23 9.38
C SER A 237 -4.08 -11.11 10.21
N HIS A 238 -4.03 -11.69 11.39
CA HIS A 238 -5.16 -11.68 12.31
C HIS A 238 -4.99 -10.54 13.31
N PHE A 239 -5.74 -9.45 13.13
CA PHE A 239 -5.67 -8.28 14.01
C PHE A 239 -6.54 -8.43 15.28
N SER A 240 -7.61 -9.25 15.26
CA SER A 240 -8.45 -9.47 16.46
C SER A 240 -9.16 -10.83 16.47
N PRO A 241 -9.16 -11.58 17.60
CA PRO A 241 -9.78 -12.91 17.72
C PRO A 241 -11.30 -12.94 17.78
N SER A 242 -11.96 -11.78 17.89
CA SER A 242 -13.40 -11.74 18.12
C SER A 242 -14.26 -11.87 16.86
N HIS A 243 -13.72 -11.60 15.66
CA HIS A 243 -14.47 -11.68 14.40
C HIS A 243 -13.53 -12.13 13.25
N PRO A 244 -13.52 -13.41 12.89
CA PRO A 244 -12.79 -13.87 11.71
C PRO A 244 -13.43 -13.27 10.45
N SER A 245 -12.68 -12.44 9.72
CA SER A 245 -13.10 -11.84 8.46
C SER A 245 -12.12 -12.14 7.35
N SER A 246 -12.60 -12.65 6.22
CA SER A 246 -11.82 -12.92 5.01
C SER A 246 -11.80 -11.72 4.06
N LEU A 247 -10.93 -11.77 3.04
CA LEU A 247 -11.00 -10.87 1.87
C LEU A 247 -11.37 -11.70 0.63
N LEU A 248 -12.18 -11.12 -0.23
CA LEU A 248 -12.57 -11.68 -1.52
C LEU A 248 -11.92 -10.87 -2.63
N ALA A 249 -11.20 -11.53 -3.52
CA ALA A 249 -10.63 -10.93 -4.72
C ALA A 249 -11.36 -11.44 -5.96
N THR A 250 -11.72 -10.52 -6.85
CA THR A 250 -12.25 -10.82 -8.18
C THR A 250 -11.40 -10.15 -9.24
N VAL A 251 -11.21 -10.81 -10.38
CA VAL A 251 -10.54 -10.27 -11.57
C VAL A 251 -11.54 -10.26 -12.71
N GLY A 252 -11.70 -9.12 -13.37
CA GLY A 252 -12.53 -9.00 -14.56
C GLY A 252 -11.91 -8.13 -15.64
N PHE A 253 -12.36 -8.31 -16.88
CA PHE A 253 -11.95 -7.52 -18.04
C PHE A 253 -13.14 -6.72 -18.59
#